data_AF-A0A3B1B8T1-F1
#
_entry.id   AF-A0A3B1B8T1-F1
#
_cell.length_a   1.000
_cell.length_b   1.000
_cell.length_c   1.000
_cell.angle_alpha   90.00
_cell.angle_beta   90.00
_cell.angle_gamma   90.00
#
_symmetry.space_group_name_H-M   'P 1'
#
loop_
_entity.id
_entity.type
_entity.pdbx_description
1 polymer ?
#
loop_
_entity_poly.entity_id
_entity_poly.type
_entity_poly.pdbx_seq_one_letter_code
_entity_poly.pdbx_strand_id
1 'polypeptide(L)'
;MPSRADLNPADIVSLLPHIALVDVEGPPRRYKFRLVGTETVKAMGLDITGKYLDQLPGAEQYLKDRYDNLVETKTPYWHSGKLVWSTKSFIDYSVVGMPLSSDGLIIDKLLFGLFYQFPIEKRTKFIKIQP
;
A
#
# COMPACT_ATOMS: atom_id res chain seq x y z
N MET A 1 7.13 3.87 -18.25
CA MET A 1 6.55 3.54 -16.94
C MET A 1 5.39 2.60 -17.17
N PRO A 2 5.17 1.58 -16.34
CA PRO A 2 4.04 0.67 -16.52
C PRO A 2 2.70 1.39 -16.33
N SER A 3 1.72 0.98 -17.12
CA SER A 3 0.31 1.33 -16.96
C SER A 3 -0.41 0.28 -16.09
N ARG A 4 -1.63 0.58 -15.67
CA ARG A 4 -2.49 -0.43 -15.02
C ARG A 4 -2.92 -1.56 -15.98
N ALA A 5 -2.95 -1.29 -17.28
CA ALA A 5 -3.33 -2.29 -18.29
C ALA A 5 -2.23 -3.34 -18.51
N ASP A 6 -0.98 -3.01 -18.17
CA ASP A 6 0.17 -3.92 -18.28
C ASP A 6 0.12 -5.05 -17.22
N LEU A 7 -0.79 -4.97 -16.26
CA LEU A 7 -0.98 -5.92 -15.17
C LEU A 7 -2.30 -6.67 -15.35
N ASN A 8 -2.21 -7.90 -15.84
CA ASN A 8 -3.34 -8.81 -15.92
C ASN A 8 -3.60 -9.47 -14.54
N PRO A 9 -4.78 -9.26 -13.91
CA PRO A 9 -5.10 -9.84 -12.61
C PRO A 9 -5.04 -11.37 -12.57
N ALA A 10 -5.29 -12.04 -13.70
CA ALA A 10 -5.26 -13.49 -13.79
C ALA A 10 -3.84 -14.07 -13.58
N ASP A 11 -2.80 -13.28 -13.83
CA ASP A 11 -1.40 -13.70 -13.67
C ASP A 11 -0.94 -13.58 -12.21
N ILE A 12 -1.69 -12.86 -11.37
CA ILE A 12 -1.31 -12.49 -10.00
C ILE A 12 -2.40 -12.79 -8.98
N VAL A 13 -3.28 -13.77 -9.25
CA VAL A 13 -4.45 -14.09 -8.41
C VAL A 13 -4.07 -14.28 -6.94
N SER A 14 -2.95 -14.95 -6.65
CA SER A 14 -2.45 -15.19 -5.29
C SER A 14 -1.98 -13.91 -4.58
N LEU A 15 -1.65 -12.86 -5.33
CA LEU A 15 -1.21 -11.57 -4.79
C LEU A 15 -2.36 -10.59 -4.61
N LEU A 16 -3.53 -10.79 -5.23
CA LEU A 16 -4.68 -9.89 -5.12
C LEU A 16 -5.10 -9.57 -3.67
N PRO A 17 -5.08 -10.52 -2.71
CA PRO A 17 -5.34 -10.23 -1.29
C PRO A 17 -4.41 -9.18 -0.67
N HIS A 18 -3.23 -9.01 -1.26
CA HIS A 18 -2.14 -8.14 -0.78
C HIS A 18 -2.04 -6.83 -1.57
N ILE A 19 -2.91 -6.58 -2.54
CA ILE A 19 -2.78 -5.43 -3.43
C ILE A 19 -3.73 -4.32 -3.01
N ALA A 20 -3.25 -3.07 -3.03
CA ALA A 20 -4.13 -1.90 -3.07
C ALA A 20 -3.86 -1.07 -4.32
N LEU A 21 -4.93 -0.59 -4.97
CA LEU A 21 -4.86 0.32 -6.10
C LEU A 21 -5.52 1.64 -5.72
N VAL A 22 -4.83 2.73 -5.97
CA VAL A 22 -5.25 4.08 -5.60
C VAL A 22 -5.22 4.97 -6.84
N ASP A 23 -6.32 5.64 -7.14
CA ASP A 23 -6.35 6.68 -8.17
C ASP A 23 -5.77 7.98 -7.61
N VAL A 24 -5.04 8.72 -8.45
CA VAL A 24 -4.52 10.06 -8.16
C VAL A 24 -5.37 11.07 -8.91
N GLU A 25 -6.03 11.97 -8.19
CA GLU A 25 -6.98 12.94 -8.75
C GLU A 25 -6.53 14.39 -8.48
N GLY A 26 -6.51 15.21 -9.55
CA GLY A 26 -6.53 16.68 -9.51
C GLY A 26 -5.32 17.40 -8.90
N PRO A 27 -5.38 18.75 -8.95
CA PRO A 27 -4.82 19.66 -7.95
C PRO A 27 -5.95 20.34 -7.13
N PRO A 28 -5.91 20.33 -5.78
CA PRO A 28 -4.95 19.62 -4.94
C PRO A 28 -5.08 18.10 -5.10
N ARG A 29 -3.96 17.38 -4.95
CA ARG A 29 -3.93 15.92 -5.13
C ARG A 29 -4.82 15.25 -4.09
N ARG A 30 -5.67 14.36 -4.57
CA ARG A 30 -6.51 13.48 -3.75
C ARG A 30 -6.29 12.04 -4.17
N TYR A 31 -6.43 11.14 -3.21
CA TYR A 31 -6.09 9.73 -3.37
C TYR A 31 -7.31 8.86 -3.06
N LYS A 32 -7.82 8.15 -4.06
CA LYS A 32 -9.03 7.34 -3.92
C LYS A 32 -8.72 5.85 -4.01
N PHE A 33 -9.08 5.09 -2.97
CA PHE A 33 -8.88 3.64 -2.96
C PHE A 33 -9.86 2.96 -3.92
N ARG A 34 -9.36 2.39 -5.02
CA ARG A 34 -10.15 1.68 -6.04
C ARG A 34 -10.28 0.19 -5.78
N LEU A 35 -9.21 -0.40 -5.27
CA LEU A 35 -9.14 -1.80 -4.90
C LEU A 35 -8.34 -1.89 -3.61
N VAL A 36 -8.83 -2.68 -2.66
CA VAL A 36 -8.14 -2.99 -1.41
C VAL A 36 -8.21 -4.49 -1.21
N GLY A 37 -7.05 -5.13 -1.14
CA GLY A 37 -6.93 -6.55 -0.92
C GLY A 37 -7.45 -6.96 0.46
N THR A 38 -7.95 -8.17 0.56
CA THR A 38 -8.60 -8.70 1.77
C THR A 38 -7.67 -8.73 2.98
N GLU A 39 -6.35 -8.87 2.80
CA GLU A 39 -5.40 -8.84 3.92
C GLU A 39 -5.23 -7.44 4.50
N THR A 40 -5.32 -6.40 3.67
CA THR A 40 -5.40 -5.01 4.15
C THR A 40 -6.69 -4.77 4.92
N VAL A 41 -7.83 -5.25 4.40
CA VAL A 41 -9.13 -5.15 5.10
C VAL A 41 -9.07 -5.84 6.47
N LYS A 42 -8.47 -7.03 6.55
CA LYS A 42 -8.26 -7.78 7.80
C LYS A 42 -7.32 -7.05 8.77
N ALA A 43 -6.22 -6.47 8.26
CA ALA A 43 -5.28 -5.68 9.06
C ALA A 43 -5.98 -4.45 9.66
N MET A 44 -6.66 -3.68 8.82
CA MET A 44 -7.35 -2.45 9.23
C MET A 44 -8.63 -2.71 10.03
N GLY A 45 -9.27 -3.86 9.85
CA GLY A 45 -10.58 -4.17 10.44
C GLY A 45 -11.74 -3.42 9.79
N LEU A 46 -11.50 -2.75 8.66
CA LEU A 46 -12.48 -1.95 7.93
C LEU A 46 -12.14 -2.00 6.43
N ASP A 47 -13.16 -2.17 5.59
CA ASP A 47 -13.03 -1.99 4.15
C ASP A 47 -13.07 -0.48 3.81
N ILE A 48 -11.97 0.00 3.24
CA ILE A 48 -11.81 1.40 2.83
C ILE A 48 -11.98 1.60 1.33
N THR A 49 -12.40 0.57 0.59
CA THR A 49 -12.66 0.67 -0.85
C THR A 49 -13.66 1.78 -1.14
N GLY A 50 -13.35 2.63 -2.12
CA GLY A 50 -14.14 3.78 -2.52
C GLY A 50 -13.92 5.04 -1.68
N LYS A 51 -13.24 4.96 -0.53
CA LYS A 51 -12.91 6.12 0.30
C LYS A 51 -11.71 6.88 -0.25
N TYR A 52 -11.58 8.12 0.19
CA TYR A 52 -10.39 8.95 -0.02
C TYR A 52 -9.43 8.87 1.16
N LEU A 53 -8.13 9.07 0.92
CA LEU A 53 -7.13 9.12 1.99
C LEU A 53 -7.43 10.23 3.01
N ASP A 54 -7.90 11.39 2.55
CA ASP A 54 -8.30 12.54 3.38
C ASP A 54 -9.52 12.27 4.28
N GLN A 55 -10.22 11.16 4.08
CA GLN A 55 -11.31 10.69 4.95
C GLN A 55 -10.81 9.74 6.05
N LEU A 56 -9.51 9.43 6.07
CA LEU A 56 -8.87 8.50 6.99
C LEU A 56 -7.78 9.24 7.78
N PRO A 57 -8.13 10.13 8.74
CA PRO A 57 -7.18 11.07 9.34
C PRO A 57 -5.95 10.41 9.97
N GLY A 58 -6.13 9.24 10.60
CA GLY A 58 -5.01 8.47 11.16
C GLY A 58 -4.08 7.88 10.10
N ALA A 59 -4.56 7.54 8.91
CA ALA A 59 -3.74 7.02 7.82
C ALA A 59 -3.13 8.14 6.97
N GLU A 60 -3.90 9.21 6.71
CA GLU A 60 -3.48 10.38 5.94
C GLU A 60 -2.19 10.97 6.48
N GLN A 61 -2.13 11.22 7.80
CA GLN A 61 -0.96 11.81 8.46
C GLN A 61 0.36 11.07 8.19
N TYR A 62 0.30 9.76 7.92
CA TYR A 62 1.50 8.94 7.70
C TYR A 62 1.75 8.57 6.24
N LEU A 63 0.69 8.52 5.43
CA LEU A 63 0.77 8.00 4.06
C LEU A 63 0.82 9.13 3.02
N LYS A 64 0.26 10.30 3.32
CA LYS A 64 0.13 11.39 2.34
C LYS A 64 1.48 11.78 1.74
N ASP A 65 2.48 12.01 2.59
CA ASP A 65 3.83 12.38 2.12
C ASP A 65 4.45 11.30 1.23
N ARG A 66 4.21 10.01 1.54
CA ARG A 66 4.72 8.90 0.72
C ARG A 66 4.04 8.84 -0.64
N TYR A 67 2.73 9.15 -0.69
CA TYR A 67 1.96 9.15 -1.93
C TYR A 67 2.36 10.35 -2.80
N ASP A 68 2.51 11.53 -2.18
CA ASP A 68 3.02 12.72 -2.86
C ASP A 68 4.44 12.48 -3.41
N ASN A 69 5.34 11.89 -2.62
CA ASN A 69 6.67 11.51 -3.08
C ASN A 69 6.64 10.54 -4.27
N LEU A 70 5.75 9.53 -4.28
CA LEU A 70 5.60 8.63 -5.43
C LEU A 70 5.19 9.39 -6.71
N VAL A 71 4.24 10.32 -6.57
CA VAL A 71 3.73 11.11 -7.71
C VAL A 71 4.82 12.07 -8.23
N GLU A 72 5.56 12.70 -7.34
CA GLU A 72 6.58 13.71 -7.67
C GLU A 72 7.86 13.10 -8.23
N THR A 73 8.37 12.06 -7.57
CA THR A 73 9.66 11.44 -7.93
C THR A 73 9.53 10.38 -9.01
N LYS A 74 8.30 9.89 -9.27
CA LYS A 74 8.04 8.82 -10.26
C LYS A 74 8.85 7.55 -10.02
N THR A 75 9.31 7.34 -8.80
CA THR A 75 10.25 6.27 -8.43
C THR A 75 9.59 5.35 -7.41
N PRO A 76 9.59 4.02 -7.61
CA PRO A 76 9.04 3.09 -6.64
C PRO A 76 9.85 3.10 -5.34
N TYR A 77 9.20 2.77 -4.22
CA TYR A 77 9.87 2.61 -2.94
C TYR A 77 9.47 1.30 -2.26
N TRP A 78 10.33 0.85 -1.36
CA TRP A 78 10.02 -0.21 -0.41
C TRP A 78 10.17 0.30 1.02
N HIS A 79 9.26 -0.12 1.89
CA HIS A 79 9.29 0.19 3.31
C HIS A 79 8.87 -1.04 4.11
N SER A 80 9.54 -1.27 5.24
CA SER A 80 9.13 -2.25 6.23
C SER A 80 9.17 -1.61 7.61
N GLY A 81 8.16 -1.89 8.43
CA GLY A 81 8.05 -1.30 9.76
C GLY A 81 6.79 -1.75 10.49
N LYS A 82 6.52 -1.14 11.63
CA LYS A 82 5.30 -1.40 12.41
C LYS A 82 4.13 -0.56 11.90
N LEU A 83 2.92 -1.11 12.01
CA LEU A 83 1.67 -0.45 11.64
C LEU A 83 1.27 0.64 12.67
N VAL A 84 2.15 1.64 12.87
CA VAL A 84 2.03 2.67 13.91
C VAL A 84 0.78 3.55 13.80
N TRP A 85 0.10 3.55 12.66
CA TRP A 85 -1.09 4.35 12.38
C TRP A 85 -2.42 3.62 12.69
N SER A 86 -2.36 2.44 13.32
CA SER A 86 -3.53 1.66 13.77
C SER A 86 -3.41 1.32 15.26
N THR A 87 -4.55 1.05 15.92
CA THR A 87 -4.59 0.43 17.26
C THR A 87 -3.87 -0.93 17.31
N LYS A 88 -3.58 -1.53 16.14
CA LYS A 88 -2.75 -2.72 15.97
C LYS A 88 -1.29 -2.38 15.65
N SER A 89 -0.69 -1.41 16.35
CA SER A 89 0.70 -0.99 16.19
C SER A 89 1.76 -2.08 16.44
N PHE A 90 1.34 -3.26 16.89
CA PHE A 90 2.15 -4.46 17.04
C PHE A 90 2.31 -5.27 15.74
N ILE A 91 1.55 -4.98 14.68
CA ILE A 91 1.65 -5.68 13.39
C ILE A 91 2.85 -5.13 12.62
N ASP A 92 3.78 -6.00 12.27
CA ASP A 92 4.82 -5.69 11.28
C ASP A 92 4.21 -5.75 9.88
N TYR A 93 4.52 -4.76 9.04
CA TYR A 93 4.10 -4.74 7.65
C TYR A 93 5.24 -4.32 6.73
N SER A 94 5.20 -4.83 5.51
CA SER A 94 6.06 -4.39 4.42
C SER A 94 5.19 -3.92 3.27
N VAL A 95 5.62 -2.85 2.62
CA VAL A 95 4.94 -2.26 1.47
C VAL A 95 5.94 -1.93 0.38
N VAL A 96 5.58 -2.28 -0.85
CA VAL A 96 6.18 -1.71 -2.06
C VAL A 96 5.16 -0.76 -2.68
N GLY A 97 5.56 0.50 -2.88
CA GLY A 97 4.75 1.51 -3.56
C GLY A 97 5.29 1.73 -4.97
N MET A 98 4.42 1.65 -5.96
CA MET A 98 4.79 1.71 -7.37
C MET A 98 3.91 2.74 -8.10
N PRO A 99 4.52 3.74 -8.77
CA PRO A 99 3.76 4.68 -9.57
C PRO A 99 3.40 4.05 -10.92
N LEU A 100 2.14 4.22 -11.33
CA LEU A 100 1.65 3.80 -12.64
C LEU A 100 1.20 5.05 -13.41
N SER A 101 1.33 4.97 -14.73
CA SER A 101 0.96 6.06 -15.63
C SER A 101 0.30 5.51 -16.88
N SER A 102 -0.91 5.98 -17.18
CA SER A 102 -1.63 5.60 -18.40
C SER A 102 -1.08 6.27 -19.67
N ASP A 103 -0.38 7.41 -19.54
CA ASP A 103 0.20 8.17 -20.66
C ASP A 103 1.74 8.21 -20.67
N GLY A 104 2.37 7.58 -19.67
CA GLY A 104 3.81 7.58 -19.46
C GLY A 104 4.38 8.90 -18.89
N LEU A 105 3.55 9.92 -18.69
CA LEU A 105 3.94 11.27 -18.27
C LEU A 105 3.42 11.63 -16.89
N ILE A 106 2.15 11.35 -16.61
CA ILE A 106 1.46 11.73 -15.37
C ILE A 106 1.15 10.46 -14.57
N ILE A 107 1.45 10.50 -13.27
CA ILE A 107 1.05 9.42 -12.35
C ILE A 107 -0.44 9.57 -12.07
N ASP A 108 -1.25 8.69 -12.68
CA ASP A 108 -2.69 8.66 -12.47
C ASP A 108 -3.12 7.57 -11.49
N LYS A 109 -2.22 6.62 -11.17
CA LYS A 109 -2.48 5.52 -10.23
C LYS A 109 -1.24 5.17 -9.41
N LEU A 110 -1.48 4.72 -8.19
CA LEU A 110 -0.48 4.11 -7.31
C LEU A 110 -0.89 2.66 -7.05
N LEU A 111 0.05 1.75 -7.22
CA LEU A 111 -0.10 0.35 -6.88
C LEU A 111 0.74 0.02 -5.66
N PHE A 112 0.11 -0.62 -4.68
CA PHE A 112 0.79 -1.07 -3.47
C PHE A 112 0.70 -2.58 -3.36
N GLY A 113 1.84 -3.22 -3.12
CA GLY A 113 1.90 -4.59 -2.60
C GLY A 113 2.14 -4.53 -1.10
N LEU A 114 1.22 -5.05 -0.30
CA LEU A 114 1.21 -4.98 1.16
C LEU A 114 1.23 -6.37 1.77
N PHE A 115 2.24 -6.61 2.60
CA PHE A 115 2.33 -7.82 3.40
C PHE A 115 2.19 -7.47 4.88
N TYR A 116 1.30 -8.17 5.58
CA TYR A 116 1.07 -8.00 7.01
C TYR A 116 1.46 -9.27 7.74
N GLN A 117 2.35 -9.13 8.71
CA GLN A 117 2.68 -10.20 9.62
C GLN A 117 1.73 -10.14 10.82
N PHE A 118 0.60 -10.85 10.70
CA PHE A 118 -0.29 -11.04 11.83
C PHE A 118 0.40 -11.91 12.90
N PRO A 119 0.38 -11.52 14.18
CA PRO A 119 0.84 -12.40 15.24
C PRO A 119 -0.14 -13.56 15.37
N ILE A 120 0.17 -14.67 14.71
CA ILE A 120 -0.26 -16.00 15.12
C ILE A 120 0.87 -16.49 16.05
N GLU A 121 0.55 -17.12 17.17
CA GLU A 121 1.53 -17.45 18.21
C GLU A 121 2.86 -18.06 17.70
N LYS A 122 3.91 -17.72 18.47
CA LYS A 122 5.36 -17.91 18.30
C LYS A 122 6.00 -17.18 17.10
N ARG A 123 6.52 -15.98 17.42
CA ARG A 123 7.70 -15.41 16.75
C ARG A 123 8.70 -16.53 16.45
N THR A 124 8.97 -16.79 15.18
CA THR A 124 10.18 -17.53 14.77
C THR A 124 11.36 -16.84 15.45
N LYS A 125 11.96 -17.50 16.45
CA LYS A 125 13.19 -17.02 17.07
C LYS A 125 14.30 -17.27 16.07
N PHE A 126 14.76 -16.22 15.40
CA PHE A 126 16.01 -16.29 14.69
C PHE A 126 17.11 -16.66 15.69
N ILE A 127 17.82 -17.76 15.44
CA ILE A 127 19.02 -18.10 16.18
C ILE A 127 20.02 -16.99 15.86
N LYS A 128 20.50 -16.28 16.88
CA LYS A 128 21.63 -15.36 16.70
C LYS A 128 22.81 -16.19 16.24
N ILE A 129 23.21 -16.05 14.98
CA ILE A 129 24.52 -16.50 14.54
C ILE A 129 25.50 -15.51 15.17
N GLN A 130 26.14 -15.93 16.26
CA GLN A 130 27.30 -15.21 16.80
C GLN A 130 28.50 -15.45 15.86
N PRO A 131 29.40 -14.46 15.72
CA PRO A 131 30.58 -14.55 14.87
C PRO A 131 31.55 -15.64 15.35
#